data_AF-A0A2D4LDF4-F1
#
_entry.id   AF-A0A2D4LDF4-F1
#
_cell.length_a   1.000
_cell.length_b   1.000
_cell.length_c   1.000
_cell.angle_alpha   90.00
_cell.angle_beta   90.00
_cell.angle_gamma   90.00
#
_symmetry.space_group_name_H-M   'P 1'
#
loop_
_entity.id
_entity.type
_entity.pdbx_description
1 polymer ?
#
loop_
_entity_poly.entity_id
_entity_poly.type
_entity_poly.pdbx_seq_one_letter_code
_entity_poly.pdbx_strand_id
1 'polypeptide(L)'
;DKVYQFCCRDCCEDFKRLHGVVSQCEHCKQEKLLHEKIRFSGVEKNFCSEGCVLLYKQDFTKNLGLCCVTCTYCSQTCQRAVTEQLEGSTWDFCSDDCKSKYLLWYY
;
A
#
# COMPACT_ATOMS: atom_id res chain seq x y z
N ASP A 1 17.03 11.52 6.32
CA ASP A 1 15.68 11.69 6.87
C ASP A 1 15.66 11.72 8.38
N LYS A 2 14.75 12.50 8.97
CA LYS A 2 14.45 12.44 10.41
C LYS A 2 13.25 11.52 10.63
N VAL A 3 13.42 10.52 11.49
CA VAL A 3 12.34 9.61 11.89
C VAL A 3 11.81 10.06 13.25
N TYR A 4 10.49 10.15 13.37
CA TYR A 4 9.80 10.51 14.62
C TYR A 4 8.98 9.31 15.10
N GLN A 5 9.01 9.04 16.40
CA GLN A 5 8.20 8.00 17.05
C GLN A 5 7.20 8.68 17.99
N PHE A 6 5.97 8.15 18.03
CA PHE A 6 4.86 8.69 18.82
C PHE A 6 4.20 7.58 19.63
N CYS A 7 3.62 7.92 20.77
CA CYS A 7 2.96 6.94 21.64
C CYS A 7 1.65 6.39 21.05
N CYS A 8 1.00 7.13 20.15
CA CYS A 8 -0.23 6.72 19.47
C CYS A 8 -0.41 7.45 18.13
N ARG A 9 -1.46 7.07 17.38
CA ARG A 9 -1.83 7.69 16.10
C ARG A 9 -2.21 9.16 16.29
N ASP A 10 -2.96 9.50 17.33
CA ASP A 10 -3.44 10.86 17.57
C ASP A 10 -2.28 11.84 17.77
N CYS A 11 -1.26 11.47 18.56
CA CYS A 11 -0.06 12.29 18.72
C CYS A 11 0.71 12.50 17.41
N CYS A 12 0.71 11.50 16.52
CA CYS A 12 1.31 11.63 15.19
C CYS A 12 0.49 12.57 14.30
N GLU A 13 -0.84 12.50 14.35
CA GLU A 13 -1.72 13.41 13.62
C GLU A 13 -1.63 14.86 14.10
N ASP A 14 -1.58 15.08 15.41
CA ASP A 14 -1.37 16.40 16.01
C ASP A 14 -0.01 16.99 15.61
N PHE A 15 1.05 16.18 15.63
CA PHE A 15 2.36 16.60 15.11
C PHE A 15 2.27 17.05 13.66
N LYS A 16 1.65 16.24 12.78
CA LYS A 16 1.49 16.59 11.36
C LYS A 16 0.70 17.87 11.18
N ARG A 17 -0.34 18.09 11.98
CA ARG A 17 -1.14 19.32 11.98
C ARG A 17 -0.31 20.53 12.41
N LEU A 18 0.39 20.45 13.54
CA LEU A 18 1.20 21.55 14.10
C LEU A 18 2.36 21.94 13.19
N HIS A 19 2.96 20.96 12.49
CA HIS A 19 4.08 21.19 11.58
C HIS A 19 3.66 21.36 10.11
N GLY A 20 2.36 21.42 9.81
CA GLY A 20 1.86 21.63 8.44
C GLY A 20 2.34 20.55 7.46
N VAL A 21 2.40 19.29 7.90
CA VAL A 21 2.86 18.17 7.06
C VAL A 21 1.74 17.85 6.06
N VAL A 22 1.83 18.45 4.88
CA VAL A 22 0.86 18.30 3.79
C VAL A 22 1.41 17.46 2.64
N SER A 23 0.50 16.89 1.85
CA SER A 23 0.79 16.22 0.58
C SER A 23 -0.42 16.32 -0.34
N GLN A 24 -0.19 16.23 -1.65
CA GLN A 24 -1.27 15.94 -2.59
C GLN A 24 -1.84 14.55 -2.30
N CYS A 25 -3.15 14.45 -2.13
CA CYS A 25 -3.86 13.20 -1.93
C CYS A 25 -4.05 12.47 -3.26
N GLU A 26 -3.77 11.17 -3.27
CA GLU A 26 -3.85 10.37 -4.50
C GLU A 26 -5.26 10.07 -4.98
N HIS A 27 -6.26 10.14 -4.09
CA HIS A 27 -7.67 9.99 -4.48
C HIS A 27 -8.28 11.32 -4.92
N CYS A 28 -8.40 12.30 -4.01
CA CYS A 28 -9.12 13.55 -4.29
C CYS A 28 -8.29 14.62 -5.01
N LYS A 29 -6.99 14.39 -5.23
CA LYS A 29 -6.03 15.27 -5.92
C LYS A 29 -5.83 16.67 -5.29
N GLN A 30 -6.33 16.88 -4.08
CA GLN A 30 -6.14 18.12 -3.30
C GLN A 30 -4.91 18.04 -2.39
N GLU A 31 -4.26 19.19 -2.16
CA GLU A 31 -3.22 19.33 -1.14
C GLU A 31 -3.87 19.48 0.24
N LYS A 32 -3.58 18.53 1.14
CA LYS A 32 -4.16 18.46 2.49
C LYS A 32 -3.13 17.88 3.47
N LEU A 33 -3.44 17.94 4.76
CA LEU A 33 -2.66 17.24 5.78
C LEU A 33 -2.48 15.77 5.41
N LEU A 34 -1.25 15.29 5.49
CA LEU A 34 -0.90 13.90 5.26
C LEU A 34 -1.50 13.05 6.37
N HIS A 35 -2.42 12.16 6.04
CA HIS A 35 -2.93 11.18 6.98
C HIS A 35 -1.99 9.99 7.07
N GLU A 36 -1.78 9.31 5.94
CA GLU A 36 -0.90 8.15 5.87
C GLU A 36 -0.29 7.96 4.47
N LYS A 37 0.76 7.15 4.42
CA LYS A 37 1.46 6.73 3.21
C LYS A 37 1.25 5.23 3.06
N ILE A 38 0.70 4.79 1.93
CA ILE A 38 0.44 3.38 1.66
C ILE A 38 1.15 3.01 0.36
N ARG A 39 1.81 1.85 0.34
CA ARG A 39 2.40 1.31 -0.88
C ARG A 39 1.36 0.47 -1.63
N PHE A 40 1.12 0.82 -2.89
CA PHE A 40 0.26 0.09 -3.82
C PHE A 40 1.09 -0.37 -5.01
N SER A 41 1.16 -1.68 -5.26
CA SER A 41 1.95 -2.27 -6.36
C SER A 41 3.38 -1.72 -6.42
N GLY A 42 4.04 -1.60 -5.27
CA GLY A 42 5.41 -1.11 -5.16
C GLY A 42 5.57 0.42 -5.13
N VAL A 43 4.53 1.19 -5.45
CA VAL A 43 4.58 2.66 -5.49
C VAL A 43 3.98 3.25 -4.21
N GLU A 44 4.70 4.15 -3.54
CA GLU A 44 4.19 4.89 -2.39
C GLU A 44 3.13 5.90 -2.82
N LYS A 45 2.00 5.93 -2.12
CA LYS A 45 0.84 6.78 -2.37
C LYS A 45 0.44 7.51 -1.09
N ASN A 46 0.17 8.80 -1.21
CA ASN A 46 -0.16 9.68 -0.09
C ASN A 46 -1.68 9.90 0.00
N PHE A 47 -2.24 9.86 1.21
CA PHE A 47 -3.68 10.04 1.42
C PHE A 47 -3.95 11.04 2.53
N CYS A 48 -5.03 11.81 2.38
CA CYS A 48 -5.44 12.83 3.35
C CYS A 48 -6.45 12.33 4.40
N SER A 49 -6.97 11.11 4.24
CA SER A 49 -7.90 10.49 5.19
C SER A 49 -8.07 9.00 4.90
N GLU A 50 -8.52 8.26 5.90
CA GLU A 50 -8.95 6.87 5.76
C GLU A 50 -10.04 6.71 4.67
N GLY A 51 -10.98 7.65 4.58
CA GLY A 51 -11.99 7.65 3.52
C GLY A 51 -11.40 7.71 2.11
N CYS A 52 -10.37 8.54 1.89
CA CYS A 52 -9.67 8.59 0.59
C CYS A 52 -8.91 7.31 0.29
N VAL A 53 -8.37 6.63 1.31
CA VAL A 53 -7.74 5.32 1.15
C VAL A 53 -8.74 4.27 0.68
N LEU A 54 -9.91 4.21 1.34
CA LEU A 54 -10.95 3.23 1.01
C LEU A 54 -11.50 3.44 -0.41
N LEU A 55 -11.79 4.68 -0.78
CA LEU A 55 -12.26 5.02 -2.13
C LEU A 55 -11.20 4.70 -3.18
N TYR A 56 -9.93 5.03 -2.91
CA TYR A 56 -8.83 4.67 -3.82
C TYR A 56 -8.72 3.15 -3.99
N LYS A 57 -8.79 2.37 -2.92
CA LYS A 57 -8.78 0.89 -3.01
C LYS A 57 -9.92 0.37 -3.88
N GLN A 58 -11.12 0.92 -3.73
CA GLN A 58 -12.29 0.53 -4.51
C GLN A 58 -12.15 0.90 -5.99
N ASP A 59 -11.63 2.09 -6.29
CA ASP A 59 -11.41 2.50 -7.68
C ASP A 59 -10.25 1.72 -8.31
N PHE A 60 -9.21 1.43 -7.53
CA PHE A 60 -8.07 0.64 -7.94
C PHE A 60 -8.49 -0.78 -8.34
N THR A 61 -9.34 -1.44 -7.55
CA THR A 61 -9.88 -2.78 -7.91
C THR A 61 -10.80 -2.72 -9.12
N LYS A 62 -11.65 -1.69 -9.26
CA LYS A 62 -12.47 -1.50 -10.46
C LYS A 62 -11.64 -1.31 -11.72
N ASN A 63 -10.58 -0.49 -11.65
CA ASN A 63 -9.71 -0.17 -12.79
C ASN A 63 -8.82 -1.35 -13.19
N LEU A 64 -8.47 -2.24 -12.26
CA LEU A 64 -7.69 -3.45 -12.52
C LEU A 64 -8.54 -4.64 -13.02
N GLY A 65 -9.86 -4.57 -12.88
CA GLY A 65 -10.76 -5.68 -13.16
C GLY A 65 -10.58 -6.87 -12.22
N LEU A 66 -11.01 -8.06 -12.64
CA LEU A 66 -10.98 -9.32 -11.86
C LEU A 66 -9.56 -9.89 -11.57
N CYS A 67 -8.49 -9.18 -11.93
CA CYS A 67 -7.11 -9.65 -11.78
C CYS A 67 -6.40 -9.09 -10.54
N CYS A 68 -7.12 -8.46 -9.61
CA CYS A 68 -6.55 -8.04 -8.34
C CYS A 68 -6.33 -9.25 -7.42
N VAL A 69 -5.10 -9.38 -6.91
CA VAL A 69 -4.71 -10.41 -5.95
C VAL A 69 -4.07 -9.75 -4.74
N THR A 70 -4.03 -10.47 -3.63
CA THR A 70 -3.18 -10.11 -2.50
C THR A 70 -1.85 -10.82 -2.70
N CYS A 71 -0.76 -10.07 -2.91
CA CYS A 71 0.55 -10.65 -3.10
C CYS A 71 0.95 -11.47 -1.86
N THR A 72 1.33 -12.73 -2.07
CA THR A 72 1.72 -13.66 -0.99
C THR A 72 2.90 -13.14 -0.16
N TYR A 73 3.85 -12.44 -0.77
CA TYR A 73 5.03 -11.95 -0.05
C TYR A 73 4.77 -10.64 0.71
N CYS A 74 4.28 -9.60 0.02
CA CYS A 74 4.15 -8.26 0.60
C CYS A 74 2.76 -7.94 1.17
N SER A 75 1.79 -8.85 1.02
CA SER A 75 0.40 -8.71 1.47
C SER A 75 -0.35 -7.49 0.92
N GLN A 76 0.20 -6.84 -0.12
CA GLN A 76 -0.44 -5.71 -0.78
C GLN A 76 -1.43 -6.21 -1.83
N THR A 77 -2.58 -5.55 -1.92
CA THR A 77 -3.48 -5.70 -3.07
C THR A 77 -2.81 -5.10 -4.30
N CYS A 78 -2.68 -5.91 -5.35
CA CYS A 78 -1.94 -5.56 -6.56
C CYS A 78 -2.55 -6.20 -7.80
N GLN A 79 -2.08 -5.78 -8.97
CA GLN A 79 -2.26 -6.60 -10.18
C GLN A 79 -1.44 -7.87 -10.03
N ARG A 80 -2.03 -9.02 -10.38
CA ARG A 80 -1.28 -10.27 -10.49
C ARG A 80 -0.24 -10.16 -11.61
N ALA A 81 1.03 -10.33 -11.26
CA ALA A 81 2.14 -10.32 -12.23
C ALA A 81 2.68 -11.74 -12.46
N VAL A 82 2.85 -12.51 -11.39
CA VAL A 82 3.41 -13.87 -11.44
C VAL A 82 2.60 -14.80 -10.55
N THR A 83 2.43 -16.04 -10.98
CA THR A 83 1.79 -17.12 -10.23
C THR A 83 2.76 -18.29 -10.14
N GLU A 84 2.95 -18.87 -8.96
CA GLU A 84 3.82 -20.03 -8.72
C GLU A 84 3.02 -21.18 -8.11
N GLN A 85 3.33 -22.43 -8.49
CA GLN A 85 2.74 -23.60 -7.85
C GLN A 85 3.78 -24.27 -6.94
N LEU A 86 3.48 -24.37 -5.65
CA LEU A 86 4.32 -25.05 -4.66
C LEU A 86 3.47 -26.07 -3.91
N GLU A 87 3.91 -27.33 -3.89
CA GLU A 87 3.23 -28.44 -3.19
C GLU A 87 1.72 -28.55 -3.51
N GLY A 88 1.35 -28.27 -4.76
CA GLY A 88 -0.04 -28.31 -5.22
C GLY A 88 -0.88 -27.08 -4.84
N SER A 89 -0.33 -26.10 -4.11
CA SER A 89 -0.94 -24.81 -3.83
C SER A 89 -0.47 -23.73 -4.81
N THR A 90 -1.34 -22.77 -5.12
CA THR A 90 -1.04 -21.66 -6.04
C THR A 90 -0.79 -20.36 -5.25
N TRP A 91 0.29 -19.66 -5.58
CA TRP A 91 0.74 -18.44 -4.91
C TRP A 91 0.89 -17.29 -5.90
N ASP A 92 0.24 -16.17 -5.62
CA ASP A 92 0.23 -15.01 -6.52
C ASP A 92 1.14 -13.88 -6.01
N PHE A 93 1.88 -13.25 -6.92
CA PHE A 93 2.85 -12.22 -6.61
C PHE A 93 2.66 -10.96 -7.46
N CYS A 94 2.98 -9.80 -6.87
CA CYS A 94 2.95 -8.50 -7.55
C CYS A 94 4.16 -8.27 -8.47
N SER A 95 5.22 -9.08 -8.35
CA SER A 95 6.44 -9.00 -9.15
C SER A 95 7.29 -10.26 -8.99
N ASP A 96 8.23 -10.47 -9.91
CA ASP A 96 9.28 -11.49 -9.77
C ASP A 96 10.14 -11.29 -8.52
N ASP A 97 10.42 -10.05 -8.11
CA ASP A 97 11.17 -9.76 -6.88
C ASP A 97 10.45 -10.29 -5.63
N CYS A 98 9.13 -10.11 -5.54
CA CYS A 98 8.33 -10.66 -4.45
C CYS A 98 8.29 -12.19 -4.47
N LYS A 99 8.19 -12.80 -5.67
CA LYS A 99 8.31 -14.25 -5.82
C LYS A 99 9.67 -14.76 -5.34
N SER A 100 10.76 -14.18 -5.82
CA SER A 100 12.12 -14.61 -5.46
C SER A 100 12.37 -14.50 -3.96
N LYS A 101 11.95 -13.41 -3.32
CA LYS A 101 12.07 -13.23 -1.86
C LYS A 101 11.25 -14.24 -1.06
N TYR A 102 10.07 -14.59 -1.55
CA TYR A 102 9.25 -15.63 -0.94
C TYR A 102 9.90 -17.00 -1.06
N LEU A 103 10.37 -17.38 -2.24
CA LEU A 103 11.04 -18.66 -2.47
C LEU A 103 12.34 -18.79 -1.66
N LEU A 104 13.10 -17.71 -1.50
CA LEU A 104 14.29 -17.67 -0.63
C LEU A 104 13.97 -17.91 0.85
N TRP A 105 12.76 -17.59 1.31
CA TRP A 105 12.33 -17.86 2.68
C TRP A 105 11.69 -19.24 2.84
N TYR A 106 11.06 -19.74 1.77
CA TYR A 106 10.33 -21.00 1.75
C TYR A 106 11.25 -22.24 1.69
N TYR A 107 12.41 -22.12 1.02
CA TYR A 107 13.46 -23.16 0.96
C TYR A 107 14.58 -22.90 1.95
#